data_AF-A0A3B8MHM5-F1
#
_entry.id   AF-A0A3B8MHM5-F1
#
_cell.length_a   1.000
_cell.length_b   1.000
_cell.length_c   1.000
_cell.angle_alpha   90.00
_cell.angle_beta   90.00
_cell.angle_gamma   90.00
#
_symmetry.space_group_name_H-M   'P 1'
#
loop_
_entity.id
_entity.type
_entity.pdbx_description
1 polymer ?
#
loop_
_entity_poly.entity_id
_entity_poly.type
_entity_poly.pdbx_seq_one_letter_code
_entity_poly.pdbx_strand_id
1 'polypeptide(L)' 'MELGERDFFGELTTLDPAPHSATVTAVEDTRLLVLDREALYELVSDHPEVLREIIYELCDRLRGNRR' A
#
# COMPACT_ATOMS: atom_id res chain seq x y z
N MET A 1 6.44 -10.29 6.62
CA MET A 1 5.15 -10.55 5.96
C MET A 1 5.44 -10.76 4.49
N GLU A 2 4.83 -11.76 3.89
CA GLU A 2 4.89 -11.97 2.44
C GLU A 2 3.73 -11.22 1.79
N LEU A 3 3.95 -10.69 0.59
CA LEU A 3 2.94 -10.01 -0.21
C LEU A 3 2.73 -10.83 -1.48
N GLY A 4 1.46 -11.03 -1.84
CA GLY A 4 1.05 -11.79 -3.01
C GLY A 4 0.43 -10.93 -4.10
N GLU A 5 -0.17 -11.60 -5.08
CA GLU A 5 -0.88 -10.93 -6.16
C GLU A 5 -2.03 -10.06 -5.59
N ARG A 6 -2.13 -8.83 -6.10
CA ARG A 6 -3.11 -7.80 -5.68
C ARG A 6 -2.83 -7.13 -4.34
N ASP A 7 -1.77 -7.50 -3.63
CA ASP A 7 -1.28 -6.70 -2.53
C ASP A 7 -0.60 -5.42 -3.06
N PHE A 8 -0.65 -4.36 -2.27
CA PHE A 8 0.04 -3.10 -2.53
C PHE A 8 0.90 -2.71 -1.33
N PHE A 9 1.90 -1.85 -1.49
CA PHE A 9 2.76 -1.39 -0.40
C PHE A 9 3.28 0.02 -0.67
N GLY A 10 3.85 0.66 0.35
CA GLY A 10 4.36 2.03 0.27
C GLY A 10 3.30 3.10 0.53
N GLU A 11 2.07 2.69 0.86
CA GLU A 11 0.93 3.54 1.16
C GLU A 11 1.18 4.48 2.35
N LEU A 12 1.93 4.01 3.35
CA LEU A 12 2.27 4.79 4.54
C LEU A 12 3.11 6.02 4.19
N THR A 13 4.13 5.89 3.35
CA THR A 13 4.99 7.02 2.96
C THR A 13 4.23 8.02 2.06
N THR A 14 3.20 7.56 1.38
CA THR A 14 2.33 8.44 0.59
C THR A 14 1.36 9.23 1.46
N LEU A 15 0.81 8.63 2.52
CA LEU A 15 -0.13 9.27 3.44
C LEU A 15 0.55 10.09 4.55
N ASP A 16 1.65 9.58 5.11
CA ASP A 16 2.45 10.19 6.17
C ASP A 16 3.88 10.40 5.64
N PRO A 17 4.38 11.64 5.55
CA PRO A 17 5.73 11.92 5.03
C PRO A 17 6.89 11.45 5.94
N ALA A 18 6.64 10.52 6.86
CA ALA A 18 7.66 9.82 7.62
C ALA A 18 8.56 8.92 6.72
N PRO A 19 9.80 8.61 7.16
CA PRO A 19 10.68 7.68 6.46
C PRO A 19 10.01 6.31 6.22
N HIS A 20 10.47 5.58 5.21
CA HIS A 20 9.95 4.24 4.90
C HIS A 20 9.89 3.36 6.16
N SER A 21 8.70 2.83 6.42
CA SER A 21 8.42 1.99 7.60
C SER A 21 8.96 0.58 7.46
N ALA A 22 9.28 0.14 6.23
CA ALA A 22 9.82 -1.17 5.91
C ALA A 22 10.60 -1.17 4.60
N THR A 23 11.43 -2.20 4.39
CA THR A 23 12.01 -2.54 3.09
C THR A 23 11.20 -3.67 2.46
N VAL A 24 10.96 -3.59 1.15
CA VAL A 24 10.31 -4.65 0.37
C VAL A 24 11.30 -5.15 -0.67
N THR A 25 11.45 -6.47 -0.76
CA THR A 25 12.34 -7.14 -1.72
C THR A 25 11.52 -8.15 -2.49
N ALA A 26 11.60 -8.12 -3.82
CA ALA A 26 10.99 -9.15 -4.66
C ALA A 26 11.72 -10.49 -4.45
N VAL A 27 10.96 -11.55 -4.14
CA VAL A 27 11.50 -12.91 -3.95
C VAL A 27 11.49 -13.74 -5.24
N GLU A 28 10.76 -13.27 -6.25
CA GLU A 28 10.65 -13.85 -7.59
C GLU A 28 10.37 -12.76 -8.64
N ASP A 29 10.35 -13.11 -9.92
CA ASP A 29 10.03 -12.20 -11.03
C ASP A 29 8.64 -11.59 -10.84
N THR A 30 8.59 -10.30 -10.51
CA THR A 30 7.37 -9.59 -10.12
C THR A 30 7.10 -8.41 -11.04
N ARG A 31 5.85 -8.22 -11.45
CA ARG A 31 5.39 -6.99 -12.14
C ARG A 31 4.60 -6.14 -11.17
N LEU A 32 5.00 -4.87 -11.05
CA LEU A 32 4.36 -3.91 -10.16
C LEU A 32 3.70 -2.79 -10.97
N LEU A 33 2.53 -2.36 -10.51
CA LEU A 33 1.98 -1.05 -10.88
C LEU A 33 2.53 -0.02 -9.89
N VAL A 34 3.08 1.07 -10.41
CA VAL A 34 3.58 2.18 -9.59
C VAL A 34 2.58 3.31 -9.64
N LEU A 35 2.14 3.75 -8.47
CA LEU A 35 1.35 4.95 -8.29
C LEU A 35 2.18 5.95 -7.48
N ASP A 36 2.38 7.13 -8.03
CA ASP A 36 2.97 8.22 -7.26
C ASP A 36 1.93 8.88 -6.34
N ARG A 37 2.39 9.86 -5.56
CA ARG A 37 1.56 10.56 -4.60
C ARG A 37 0.40 11.30 -5.28
N GLU A 38 0.66 11.98 -6.39
CA GLU A 38 -0.34 12.79 -7.10
C GLU A 38 -1.43 11.89 -7.69
N ALA A 39 -1.03 10.82 -8.38
CA ALA A 39 -1.94 9.81 -8.91
C ALA A 39 -2.78 9.13 -7.83
N LEU A 40 -2.21 8.87 -6.64
CA LEU A 40 -3.00 8.32 -5.53
C LEU A 40 -4.03 9.33 -5.01
N TYR A 41 -3.68 10.61 -4.89
CA TYR A 41 -4.63 11.64 -4.46
C TYR A 41 -5.75 11.83 -5.47
N GLU A 42 -5.45 11.85 -6.77
CA GLU A 42 -6.46 11.89 -7.84
C GLU A 42 -7.38 10.67 -7.76
N LEU A 43 -6.81 9.46 -7.65
CA LEU A 43 -7.58 8.22 -7.52
C LEU A 43 -8.52 8.25 -6.32
N VAL A 44 -8.05 8.70 -5.16
CA VAL A 44 -8.89 8.81 -3.95
C VAL A 44 -9.96 9.89 -4.08
N SER A 45 -9.67 10.99 -4.80
CA SER A 45 -10.64 12.05 -5.07
C SER A 45 -11.78 11.54 -5.95
N ASP A 46 -11.46 10.77 -7.00
CA ASP A 46 -12.43 10.22 -7.94
C ASP A 46 -13.17 8.99 -7.37
N HIS A 47 -12.49 8.22 -6.52
CA HIS A 47 -12.96 6.96 -5.93
C HIS A 47 -12.72 6.91 -4.42
N PRO A 48 -13.55 7.58 -3.60
CA PRO A 48 -13.38 7.64 -2.14
C PRO A 48 -13.37 6.27 -1.44
N GLU A 49 -13.99 5.25 -2.03
CA GLU A 49 -13.95 3.86 -1.57
C GLU A 49 -12.52 3.28 -1.50
N VAL A 50 -11.60 3.75 -2.34
CA VAL A 50 -10.20 3.31 -2.35
C VAL A 50 -9.52 3.64 -1.02
N LEU A 51 -9.81 4.81 -0.44
CA LEU A 51 -9.26 5.21 0.86
C LEU A 51 -9.67 4.23 1.96
N ARG A 52 -10.89 3.69 1.89
CA ARG A 52 -11.37 2.70 2.86
C ARG A 52 -10.56 1.41 2.78
N GLU A 53 -10.25 0.93 1.58
CA GLU A 53 -9.43 -0.27 1.39
C GLU A 53 -8.00 -0.06 1.90
N ILE A 54 -7.43 1.12 1.68
CA ILE A 54 -6.12 1.48 2.24
C ILE A 54 -6.13 1.44 3.78
N ILE A 55 -7.17 2.00 4.40
CA ILE A 55 -7.32 1.98 5.86
C ILE A 55 -7.47 0.54 6.37
N TYR A 56 -8.28 -0.30 5.71
CA TYR A 56 -8.44 -1.70 6.11
C TYR A 56 -7.13 -2.47 6.04
N GLU A 57 -6.38 -2.28 4.96
CA GLU A 57 -5.06 -2.88 4.76
C GLU A 57 -4.09 -2.49 5.88
N LEU A 58 -4.01 -1.20 6.20
CA LEU A 58 -3.18 -0.69 7.29
C LEU A 58 -3.56 -1.29 8.64
N CYS A 59 -4.86 -1.34 8.94
CA CYS A 59 -5.34 -1.95 10.17
C CYS A 59 -5.04 -3.46 10.23
N ASP A 60 -5.12 -4.17 9.11
CA ASP A 60 -4.83 -5.60 9.05
C ASP A 60 -3.34 -5.90 9.31
N ARG A 61 -2.45 -5.09 8.73
CA ARG A 61 -1.00 -5.12 9.02
C ARG A 61 -0.70 -4.88 10.48
N LEU A 62 -1.32 -3.87 11.10
CA LEU A 62 -1.12 -3.55 12.52
C LEU A 62 -1.56 -4.68 13.45
N ARG A 63 -2.59 -5.45 13.06
CA ARG A 63 -3.05 -6.60 13.83
C ARG A 63 -2.14 -7.82 13.70
N GLY A 64 -1.19 -7.83 12.75
CA GLY A 64 -0.37 -9.00 12.45
C GLY A 64 -1.19 -10.16 11.91
N ASN A 65 -2.38 -9.89 11.36
CA ASN A 65 -3.32 -10.91 10.90
C ASN A 65 -2.97 -11.46 9.51
N ARG A 66 -2.07 -10.78 8.78
CA ARG A 66 -1.54 -11.23 7.50
C ARG A 66 -0.57 -12.39 7.74
N ARG A 67 -1.06 -13.63 7.58
CA ARG A 67 -0.25 -14.84 7.48
C ARG A 67 0.34 -14.96 6.10
#